data_AF-A6GV61-F1
#
_entry.id   AF-A6GV61-F1
#
_cell.length_a   1.000
_cell.length_b   1.000
_cell.length_c   1.000
_cell.angle_alpha   90.00
_cell.angle_beta   90.00
_cell.angle_gamma   90.00
#
_symmetry.space_group_name_H-M   'P 1'
#
loop_
_entity.id
_entity.type
_entity.pdbx_description
1 polymer ?
#
loop_
_entity_poly.entity_id
_entity_poly.type
_entity_poly.pdbx_seq_one_letter_code
_entity_poly.pdbx_strand_id
1 'polypeptide(L)'
;YDCGGHFFLPSYLMRTHGSRQQQDAVEDAPPSQMQKIYEALDTLGSTKWRVNKRLLNVVESIWAAGGDIAGLVNRQDVSIPDLNSEDSSEIKEWRWSVRKAKKMNQELHSQRCDIELKLSVVARRMKDEEGFYYPHNLDFRGRAYPMHPHLNHLSSDLCRGILEFAEGRPLGKSGLRWLRIHLANLYGSGVEKLSYDGRLAFVESHISEIIDSADNPLGGNRWWLTAEDPFQCLAACINLAETLKSSSPHTVISHLPVHQDGSCNGLQHYAALGRDTVEAAAVNLVAGEKPADVYSEIATRYADIIQVNRKLVKQTVMTSVYGVTFVGAREQIKRRLQEKGHISDDQLLFSASCYAARVTLEALGEIFEAARGTMCWLGDCAK
;
A
#
# COMPACT_ATOMS: atom_id res chain seq x y z
N TYR A 1 -21.54 -8.03 20.53
CA TYR A 1 -20.98 -8.91 19.48
C TYR A 1 -21.63 -8.67 18.13
N ASP A 2 -22.96 -8.59 18.09
CA ASP A 2 -23.82 -8.49 16.91
C ASP A 2 -24.52 -7.12 16.74
N CYS A 3 -24.38 -6.22 17.72
CA CYS A 3 -24.85 -4.84 17.66
C CYS A 3 -23.66 -3.87 17.52
N GLY A 4 -23.63 -3.08 16.45
CA GLY A 4 -22.64 -2.03 16.21
C GLY A 4 -22.49 -1.67 14.74
N GLY A 5 -21.81 -0.56 14.44
CA GLY A 5 -21.51 -0.14 13.08
C GLY A 5 -22.72 0.41 12.29
N HIS A 6 -23.54 -0.45 11.70
CA HIS A 6 -24.72 -0.02 10.93
C HIS A 6 -25.93 0.23 11.84
N PHE A 7 -26.77 1.21 11.49
CA PHE A 7 -27.98 1.55 12.26
C PHE A 7 -29.07 0.48 12.22
N PHE A 8 -29.24 -0.19 11.07
CA PHE A 8 -30.33 -1.14 10.84
C PHE A 8 -29.86 -2.56 10.51
N LEU A 9 -28.67 -2.69 9.91
CA LEU A 9 -28.15 -3.99 9.49
C LEU A 9 -27.37 -4.61 10.65
N PRO A 10 -27.66 -5.87 11.03
CA PRO A 10 -26.87 -6.56 12.04
C PRO A 10 -25.44 -6.69 11.52
N SER A 11 -24.48 -6.38 12.39
CA SER A 11 -23.07 -6.31 12.04
C SER A 11 -22.27 -6.99 13.12
N TYR A 12 -21.47 -7.97 12.70
CA TYR A 12 -20.66 -8.74 13.63
C TYR A 12 -19.33 -8.06 13.88
N LEU A 13 -18.91 -8.08 15.15
CA LEU A 13 -17.62 -7.59 15.60
C LEU A 13 -16.46 -8.26 14.86
N MET A 14 -16.55 -9.57 14.66
CA MET A 14 -15.47 -10.40 14.12
C MET A 14 -15.91 -11.20 12.90
N ARG A 15 -15.05 -11.24 11.87
CA ARG A 15 -15.23 -12.06 10.67
C ARG A 15 -14.84 -13.51 10.98
N THR A 16 -15.83 -14.33 11.35
CA THR A 16 -15.63 -15.74 11.77
C THR A 16 -15.56 -16.74 10.62
N HIS A 17 -15.91 -16.34 9.39
CA HIS A 17 -15.95 -17.22 8.21
C HIS A 17 -16.67 -18.57 8.43
N GLY A 18 -17.69 -18.60 9.30
CA GLY A 18 -18.48 -19.79 9.59
C GLY A 18 -17.94 -20.67 10.73
N SER A 19 -16.87 -20.28 11.42
CA SER A 19 -16.37 -21.00 12.61
C SER A 19 -17.22 -20.69 13.84
N ARG A 20 -17.97 -21.70 14.33
CA ARG A 20 -18.79 -21.59 15.56
C ARG A 20 -17.94 -21.36 16.81
N GLN A 21 -16.83 -22.08 16.95
CA GLN A 21 -15.93 -21.92 18.09
C GLN A 21 -15.43 -20.49 18.26
N GLN A 22 -15.15 -19.80 17.15
CA GLN A 22 -14.72 -18.41 17.18
C GLN A 22 -15.85 -17.46 17.55
N GLN A 23 -17.08 -17.77 17.12
CA GLN A 23 -18.27 -17.00 17.50
C GLN A 23 -18.55 -17.15 18.99
N ASP A 24 -18.64 -18.40 19.47
CA ASP A 24 -18.90 -18.72 20.88
C ASP A 24 -17.86 -18.07 21.80
N ALA A 25 -16.58 -18.12 21.42
CA ALA A 25 -15.50 -17.51 22.19
C ALA A 25 -15.62 -15.98 22.35
N VAL A 26 -16.19 -15.28 21.36
CA VAL A 26 -16.40 -13.82 21.44
C VAL A 26 -17.70 -13.49 22.17
N GLU A 27 -18.72 -14.34 22.05
CA GLU A 27 -19.98 -14.21 22.78
C GLU A 27 -19.78 -14.45 24.29
N ASP A 28 -18.96 -15.44 24.66
CA ASP A 28 -18.66 -15.80 26.06
C ASP A 28 -17.63 -14.86 26.73
N ALA A 29 -16.95 -14.02 25.96
CA ALA A 29 -15.90 -13.13 26.48
C ALA A 29 -16.48 -12.10 27.47
N PRO A 30 -15.86 -11.89 28.65
CA PRO A 30 -16.33 -10.90 29.62
C PRO A 30 -16.37 -9.49 29.02
N PRO A 31 -17.47 -8.73 29.16
CA PRO A 31 -17.59 -7.39 28.58
C PRO A 31 -16.48 -6.43 29.00
N SER A 32 -15.96 -6.57 30.22
CA SER A 32 -14.85 -5.76 30.75
C SER A 32 -13.53 -5.95 29.99
N GLN A 33 -13.28 -7.12 29.43
CA GLN A 33 -12.10 -7.38 28.61
C GLN A 33 -12.25 -6.81 27.20
N MET A 34 -13.48 -6.77 26.69
CA MET A 34 -13.81 -6.30 25.35
C MET A 34 -13.97 -4.78 25.25
N GLN A 35 -14.13 -4.07 26.37
CA GLN A 35 -14.39 -2.63 26.39
C GLN A 35 -13.35 -1.82 25.60
N LYS A 36 -12.05 -2.10 25.78
CA LYS A 36 -10.98 -1.41 25.03
C LYS A 36 -11.06 -1.65 23.52
N ILE A 37 -11.52 -2.83 23.11
CA ILE A 37 -11.68 -3.18 21.71
C ILE A 37 -12.85 -2.38 21.11
N TYR A 38 -13.95 -2.27 21.85
CA TYR A 38 -15.10 -1.46 21.43
C TYR A 38 -14.74 0.02 21.32
N GLU A 39 -14.08 0.59 22.32
CA GLU A 39 -13.63 1.98 22.29
C GLU A 39 -12.68 2.26 21.12
N ALA A 40 -11.77 1.33 20.80
CA ALA A 40 -10.89 1.46 19.64
C ALA A 40 -11.66 1.43 18.31
N LEU A 41 -12.61 0.52 18.15
CA LEU A 41 -13.44 0.43 16.95
C LEU A 41 -14.36 1.65 16.79
N ASP A 42 -14.92 2.15 17.89
CA ASP A 42 -15.75 3.35 17.90
C ASP A 42 -14.93 4.59 17.56
N THR A 43 -13.68 4.67 18.03
CA THR A 43 -12.75 5.76 17.66
C THR A 43 -12.42 5.72 16.16
N LEU A 44 -12.15 4.54 15.61
CA LEU A 44 -11.92 4.38 14.17
C LEU A 44 -13.18 4.69 13.35
N GLY A 45 -14.35 4.28 13.83
CA GLY A 45 -15.63 4.45 13.17
C GLY A 45 -16.18 5.87 13.22
N SER A 46 -15.90 6.62 14.29
CA SER A 46 -16.34 8.01 14.50
C SER A 46 -15.51 9.04 13.71
N THR A 47 -14.47 8.61 13.01
CA THR A 47 -13.68 9.50 12.15
C THR A 47 -14.47 9.83 10.88
N LYS A 48 -14.80 11.12 10.70
CA LYS A 48 -15.56 11.61 9.53
C LYS A 48 -14.64 11.82 8.32
N TRP A 49 -14.98 11.20 7.20
CA TRP A 49 -14.27 11.27 5.92
C TRP A 49 -15.08 12.06 4.89
N ARG A 50 -14.41 12.65 3.90
CA ARG A 50 -15.04 13.26 2.72
C ARG A 50 -14.24 12.97 1.46
N VAL A 51 -14.87 13.22 0.31
CA VAL A 51 -14.25 13.08 -1.01
C VAL A 51 -13.50 14.36 -1.38
N ASN A 52 -12.22 14.25 -1.72
CA ASN A 52 -11.43 15.31 -2.32
C ASN A 52 -11.92 15.58 -3.75
N LYS A 53 -12.71 16.64 -3.91
CA LYS A 53 -13.35 17.00 -5.18
C LYS A 53 -12.34 17.34 -6.28
N ARG A 54 -11.21 17.98 -5.92
CA ARG A 54 -10.17 18.36 -6.88
C ARG A 54 -9.52 17.13 -7.48
N LEU A 55 -9.13 16.18 -6.64
CA LEU A 55 -8.51 14.94 -7.10
C LEU A 55 -9.50 14.06 -7.86
N LEU A 56 -10.75 13.97 -7.41
CA LEU A 56 -11.79 13.24 -8.12
C LEU A 56 -11.96 13.74 -9.56
N ASN A 57 -12.02 15.07 -9.77
CA ASN A 57 -12.15 15.62 -11.12
C ASN A 57 -10.96 15.25 -12.03
N VAL A 58 -9.73 15.21 -11.48
CA VAL A 58 -8.52 14.79 -12.21
C VAL A 58 -8.63 13.31 -12.60
N VAL A 59 -8.99 12.45 -11.65
CA VAL A 59 -9.19 11.01 -11.87
C VAL A 59 -10.26 10.77 -12.93
N GLU A 60 -11.40 11.46 -12.85
CA GLU A 60 -12.49 11.34 -13.83
C GLU A 60 -12.04 11.77 -15.23
N SER A 61 -11.23 12.82 -15.32
CA SER A 61 -10.68 13.31 -16.59
C SER A 61 -9.71 12.29 -17.21
N ILE A 62 -8.83 11.69 -16.40
CA ILE A 62 -7.93 10.60 -16.85
C ILE A 62 -8.74 9.39 -17.30
N TRP A 63 -9.77 9.02 -16.52
CA TRP A 63 -10.62 7.88 -16.82
C TRP A 63 -11.45 8.09 -18.09
N ALA A 64 -11.92 9.31 -18.34
CA ALA A 64 -12.61 9.68 -19.58
C ALA A 64 -11.68 9.66 -20.79
N ALA A 65 -10.40 9.99 -20.61
CA ALA A 65 -9.39 10.02 -21.69
C ALA A 65 -8.86 8.63 -22.11
N GLY A 66 -9.21 7.55 -21.40
CA GLY A 66 -8.80 6.18 -21.75
C GLY A 66 -8.06 5.43 -20.65
N GLY A 67 -7.71 6.09 -19.53
CA GLY A 67 -6.98 5.47 -18.42
C GLY A 67 -5.47 5.38 -18.65
N ASP A 68 -4.83 4.34 -18.11
CA ASP A 68 -3.40 4.00 -18.27
C ASP A 68 -2.37 4.97 -17.66
N ILE A 69 -2.84 6.00 -16.97
CA ILE A 69 -2.00 6.99 -16.29
C ILE A 69 -2.04 6.75 -14.77
N ALA A 70 -0.91 6.94 -14.09
CA ALA A 70 -0.80 6.83 -12.62
C ALA A 70 -1.24 5.46 -12.06
N GLY A 71 -1.07 4.37 -12.82
CA GLY A 71 -1.50 3.04 -12.41
C GLY A 71 -3.01 2.78 -12.53
N LEU A 72 -3.77 3.67 -13.18
CA LEU A 72 -5.13 3.38 -13.62
C LEU A 72 -5.11 2.37 -14.77
N VAL A 73 -6.14 1.54 -14.82
CA VAL A 73 -6.27 0.49 -15.84
C VAL A 73 -6.58 1.11 -17.20
N ASN A 74 -5.95 0.59 -18.25
CA ASN A 74 -6.26 1.00 -19.62
C ASN A 74 -7.68 0.51 -20.00
N ARG A 75 -8.51 1.39 -20.57
CA ARG A 75 -9.88 1.07 -21.01
C ARG A 75 -9.94 0.20 -22.26
N GLN A 76 -8.86 0.13 -23.03
CA GLN A 76 -8.78 -0.65 -24.28
C GLN A 76 -8.23 -2.05 -24.03
N ASP A 77 -8.79 -3.02 -24.73
CA ASP A 77 -8.31 -4.39 -24.71
C ASP A 77 -7.01 -4.53 -25.52
N VAL A 78 -6.14 -5.44 -25.07
CA VAL A 78 -4.96 -5.84 -25.82
C VAL A 78 -5.42 -6.59 -27.07
N SER A 79 -4.84 -6.24 -28.21
CA SER A 79 -5.12 -6.91 -29.49
C SER A 79 -4.82 -8.40 -29.40
N ILE A 80 -5.78 -9.22 -29.82
CA ILE A 80 -5.58 -10.65 -29.94
C ILE A 80 -4.78 -10.90 -31.23
N PRO A 81 -3.65 -11.63 -31.19
CA PRO A 81 -2.87 -11.90 -32.39
C PRO A 81 -3.68 -12.69 -33.42
N ASP A 82 -3.60 -12.30 -34.69
CA ASP A 82 -4.16 -13.05 -35.81
C ASP A 82 -3.23 -14.18 -36.24
N LEU A 83 -3.79 -15.28 -36.76
CA LEU A 83 -3.01 -16.41 -37.27
C LEU A 83 -2.81 -16.23 -38.78
N ASN A 84 -1.57 -15.98 -39.21
CA ASN A 84 -1.22 -15.79 -40.62
C ASN A 84 -0.31 -16.92 -41.16
N SER A 85 -0.20 -18.05 -40.46
CA SER A 85 0.71 -19.14 -40.80
C SER A 85 0.07 -20.52 -40.61
N GLU A 86 0.45 -21.46 -41.47
CA GLU A 86 0.03 -22.86 -41.45
C GLU A 86 1.03 -23.78 -40.72
N ASP A 87 2.15 -23.26 -40.20
CA ASP A 87 3.15 -24.08 -39.50
C ASP A 87 2.67 -24.53 -38.11
N SER A 88 2.88 -25.81 -37.80
CA SER A 88 2.42 -26.46 -36.57
C SER A 88 3.07 -25.89 -35.29
N SER A 89 4.31 -25.41 -35.39
CA SER A 89 5.05 -24.83 -34.26
C SER A 89 4.57 -23.40 -33.98
N GLU A 90 4.40 -22.59 -35.03
CA GLU A 90 3.85 -21.24 -34.97
C GLU A 90 2.37 -21.24 -34.52
N ILE A 91 1.56 -22.23 -34.93
CA ILE A 91 0.19 -22.41 -34.43
C ILE A 91 0.19 -22.65 -32.92
N LYS A 92 1.17 -23.38 -32.38
CA LYS A 92 1.27 -23.65 -30.94
C LYS A 92 1.64 -22.38 -30.19
N GLU A 93 2.63 -21.62 -30.65
CA GLU A 93 3.02 -20.33 -30.05
C GLU A 93 1.91 -19.28 -30.15
N TRP A 94 1.19 -19.24 -31.28
CA TRP A 94 0.01 -18.41 -31.46
C TRP A 94 -1.09 -18.77 -30.45
N ARG A 95 -1.41 -20.06 -30.27
CA ARG A 95 -2.39 -20.50 -29.26
C ARG A 95 -2.01 -20.04 -27.85
N TRP A 96 -0.72 -20.09 -27.50
CA TRP A 96 -0.23 -19.57 -26.23
C TRP A 96 -0.39 -18.05 -26.12
N SER A 97 -0.04 -17.32 -27.18
CA SER A 97 -0.17 -15.86 -27.25
C SER A 97 -1.62 -15.40 -27.16
N VAL A 98 -2.55 -16.07 -27.85
CA VAL A 98 -4.00 -15.83 -27.75
C VAL A 98 -4.52 -16.11 -26.34
N ARG A 99 -4.10 -17.21 -25.71
CA ARG A 99 -4.48 -17.51 -24.32
C ARG A 99 -3.98 -16.43 -23.36
N LYS A 100 -2.74 -15.98 -23.53
CA LYS A 100 -2.13 -14.89 -22.74
C LYS A 100 -2.90 -13.58 -22.92
N ALA A 101 -3.21 -13.20 -24.16
CA ALA A 101 -3.98 -11.99 -24.47
C ALA A 101 -5.41 -12.05 -23.89
N LYS A 102 -6.12 -13.18 -24.06
CA LYS A 102 -7.46 -13.37 -23.48
C LYS A 102 -7.45 -13.30 -21.96
N LYS A 103 -6.46 -13.91 -21.32
CA LYS A 103 -6.27 -13.84 -19.87
C LYS A 103 -6.05 -12.39 -19.41
N MET A 104 -5.16 -11.66 -20.10
CA MET A 104 -4.89 -10.26 -19.81
C MET A 104 -6.16 -9.39 -19.95
N ASN A 105 -6.94 -9.58 -21.01
CA ASN A 105 -8.18 -8.83 -21.22
C ASN A 105 -9.25 -9.15 -20.15
N GLN A 106 -9.33 -10.40 -19.68
CA GLN A 106 -10.21 -10.75 -18.56
C GLN A 106 -9.77 -10.07 -17.24
N GLU A 107 -8.46 -10.05 -16.97
CA GLU A 107 -7.90 -9.36 -15.79
C GLU A 107 -8.14 -7.85 -15.87
N LEU A 108 -7.87 -7.23 -17.02
CA LEU A 108 -8.15 -5.81 -17.26
C LEU A 108 -9.63 -5.50 -17.09
N HIS A 109 -10.53 -6.31 -17.66
CA HIS A 109 -11.98 -6.13 -17.53
C HIS A 109 -12.42 -6.14 -16.06
N SER A 110 -11.93 -7.09 -15.26
CA SER A 110 -12.21 -7.16 -13.83
C SER A 110 -11.77 -5.88 -13.09
N GLN A 111 -10.55 -5.41 -13.37
CA GLN A 111 -10.02 -4.19 -12.74
C GLN A 111 -10.77 -2.92 -13.20
N ARG A 112 -11.22 -2.85 -14.46
CA ARG A 112 -12.07 -1.74 -14.94
C ARG A 112 -13.41 -1.71 -14.21
N CYS A 113 -14.05 -2.86 -14.03
CA CYS A 113 -15.30 -2.96 -13.28
C CYS A 113 -15.13 -2.51 -11.82
N ASP A 114 -14.01 -2.88 -11.18
CA ASP A 114 -13.68 -2.42 -9.83
C ASP A 114 -13.50 -0.89 -9.75
N ILE A 115 -12.76 -0.29 -10.69
CA ILE A 115 -12.58 1.17 -10.77
C ILE A 115 -13.91 1.87 -11.03
N GLU A 116 -14.69 1.41 -12.01
CA GLU A 116 -16.00 1.97 -12.31
C GLU A 116 -16.91 1.91 -11.09
N LEU A 117 -16.92 0.81 -10.34
CA LEU A 117 -17.72 0.70 -9.12
C LEU A 117 -17.27 1.70 -8.05
N LYS A 118 -15.95 1.87 -7.85
CA LYS A 118 -15.39 2.83 -6.89
C LYS A 118 -15.73 4.28 -7.26
N LEU A 119 -15.59 4.65 -8.53
CA LEU A 119 -15.89 5.99 -9.02
C LEU A 119 -17.40 6.28 -9.04
N SER A 120 -18.20 5.34 -9.54
CA SER A 120 -19.65 5.50 -9.69
C SER A 120 -20.40 5.47 -8.36
N VAL A 121 -20.12 4.50 -7.48
CA VAL A 121 -20.89 4.28 -6.25
C VAL A 121 -20.51 5.29 -5.17
N VAL A 122 -19.21 5.57 -5.01
CA VAL A 122 -18.76 6.33 -3.84
C VAL A 122 -18.34 7.74 -4.21
N ALA A 123 -17.51 7.90 -5.24
CA ALA A 123 -16.97 9.23 -5.50
C ALA A 123 -18.01 10.18 -6.09
N ARG A 124 -18.88 9.72 -7.01
CA ARG A 124 -19.96 10.56 -7.58
C ARG A 124 -21.14 10.75 -6.65
N ARG A 125 -21.59 9.69 -5.97
CA ARG A 125 -22.79 9.73 -5.12
C ARG A 125 -22.54 10.39 -3.77
N MET A 126 -21.33 10.26 -3.23
CA MET A 126 -20.94 10.90 -1.96
C MET A 126 -20.20 12.22 -2.17
N LYS A 127 -20.03 12.70 -3.42
CA LYS A 127 -19.29 13.95 -3.73
C LYS A 127 -19.89 15.16 -3.03
N ASP A 128 -21.21 15.21 -2.94
CA ASP A 128 -21.96 16.36 -2.47
C ASP A 128 -22.34 16.26 -0.98
N GLU A 129 -22.08 15.11 -0.37
CA GLU A 129 -22.25 14.90 1.05
C GLU A 129 -21.16 15.63 1.85
N GLU A 130 -21.52 16.19 3.01
CA GLU A 130 -20.56 16.88 3.89
C GLU A 130 -19.51 15.93 4.49
N GLY A 131 -19.83 14.64 4.55
CA GLY A 131 -18.91 13.58 4.91
C GLY A 131 -19.64 12.32 5.39
N PHE A 132 -18.90 11.23 5.48
CA PHE A 132 -19.40 9.90 5.83
C PHE A 132 -18.43 9.18 6.78
N TYR A 133 -18.91 8.10 7.39
CA TYR A 133 -18.20 7.34 8.41
C TYR A 133 -17.98 5.90 7.93
N TYR A 134 -16.88 5.29 8.37
CA TYR A 134 -16.57 3.89 8.08
C TYR A 134 -16.67 3.06 9.36
N PRO A 135 -17.76 2.31 9.58
CA PRO A 135 -17.77 1.33 10.65
C PRO A 135 -16.73 0.24 10.38
N HIS A 136 -16.04 -0.20 11.44
CA HIS A 136 -14.96 -1.18 11.36
C HIS A 136 -15.38 -2.51 12.01
N ASN A 137 -14.87 -3.61 11.47
CA ASN A 137 -14.93 -4.94 12.08
C ASN A 137 -13.52 -5.53 12.20
N LEU A 138 -13.41 -6.65 12.90
CA LEU A 138 -12.15 -7.34 13.14
C LEU A 138 -12.04 -8.63 12.33
N ASP A 139 -10.82 -9.01 11.96
CA ASP A 139 -10.53 -10.42 11.66
C ASP A 139 -10.34 -11.22 12.95
N PHE A 140 -10.22 -12.55 12.83
CA PHE A 140 -9.99 -13.44 13.98
C PHE A 140 -8.69 -13.16 14.76
N ARG A 141 -7.79 -12.35 14.21
CA ARG A 141 -6.52 -11.94 14.83
C ARG A 141 -6.65 -10.58 15.53
N GLY A 142 -7.81 -9.92 15.43
CA GLY A 142 -8.07 -8.61 16.00
C GLY A 142 -7.63 -7.43 15.14
N ARG A 143 -7.34 -7.61 13.84
CA ARG A 143 -7.04 -6.47 12.94
C ARG A 143 -8.33 -5.82 12.46
N ALA A 144 -8.37 -4.49 12.52
CA ALA A 144 -9.53 -3.72 12.10
C ALA A 144 -9.57 -3.50 10.59
N TYR A 145 -10.77 -3.65 10.01
CA TYR A 145 -11.06 -3.41 8.60
C TYR A 145 -12.38 -2.65 8.48
N PRO A 146 -12.48 -1.66 7.57
CA PRO A 146 -13.76 -1.06 7.22
C PRO A 146 -14.74 -2.13 6.72
N MET A 147 -16.00 -2.01 7.14
CA MET A 147 -17.07 -2.89 6.66
C MET A 147 -17.42 -2.62 5.19
N HIS A 148 -17.27 -1.37 4.73
CA HIS A 148 -17.57 -1.00 3.35
C HIS A 148 -16.52 -1.56 2.37
N PRO A 149 -16.89 -2.44 1.42
CA PRO A 149 -15.93 -3.21 0.65
C PRO A 149 -15.31 -2.47 -0.55
N HIS A 150 -15.97 -1.45 -1.10
CA HIS A 150 -15.58 -0.85 -2.38
C HIS A 150 -14.61 0.33 -2.23
N LEU A 151 -15.07 1.47 -1.70
CA LEU A 151 -14.21 2.61 -1.36
C LEU A 151 -13.96 2.63 0.14
N ASN A 152 -12.68 2.53 0.51
CA ASN A 152 -12.20 2.73 1.87
C ASN A 152 -10.72 3.13 1.83
N HIS A 153 -10.25 3.69 2.95
CA HIS A 153 -8.89 4.19 3.10
C HIS A 153 -7.81 3.08 3.21
N LEU A 154 -8.19 1.80 3.37
CA LEU A 154 -7.25 0.68 3.37
C LEU A 154 -6.86 0.23 1.94
N SER A 155 -7.63 0.64 0.93
CA SER A 155 -7.49 0.18 -0.46
C SER A 155 -6.32 0.85 -1.21
N SER A 156 -6.38 0.84 -2.54
CA SER A 156 -5.32 1.34 -3.44
C SER A 156 -5.03 2.84 -3.29
N ASP A 157 -3.91 3.29 -3.86
CA ASP A 157 -3.50 4.70 -3.92
C ASP A 157 -4.63 5.63 -4.38
N LEU A 158 -5.38 5.21 -5.41
CA LEU A 158 -6.57 5.92 -5.88
C LEU A 158 -7.58 6.19 -4.75
N CYS A 159 -7.94 5.16 -3.99
CA CYS A 159 -8.91 5.28 -2.90
C CYS A 159 -8.38 6.18 -1.77
N ARG A 160 -7.08 6.07 -1.46
CA ARG A 160 -6.44 6.89 -0.42
C ARG A 160 -6.29 8.34 -0.83
N GLY A 161 -5.95 8.62 -2.07
CA GLY A 161 -5.85 9.99 -2.58
C GLY A 161 -7.21 10.69 -2.61
N ILE A 162 -8.28 9.97 -2.97
CA ILE A 162 -9.63 10.56 -3.07
C ILE A 162 -10.23 10.86 -1.68
N LEU A 163 -9.78 10.18 -0.63
CA LEU A 163 -10.33 10.34 0.72
C LEU A 163 -9.50 11.30 1.56
N GLU A 164 -10.17 12.25 2.21
CA GLU A 164 -9.57 13.17 3.17
C GLU A 164 -10.47 13.32 4.40
N PHE A 165 -9.93 13.86 5.50
CA PHE A 165 -10.75 14.09 6.70
C PHE A 165 -11.77 15.19 6.44
N ALA A 166 -13.03 14.96 6.84
CA ALA A 166 -14.06 15.98 6.72
C ALA A 166 -13.76 17.18 7.65
N GLU A 167 -13.27 16.89 8.85
CA GLU A 167 -12.82 17.88 9.82
C GLU A 167 -11.35 18.23 9.58
N GLY A 168 -11.11 19.45 9.10
CA GLY A 168 -9.76 19.96 8.88
C GLY A 168 -9.15 20.54 10.15
N ARG A 169 -7.82 20.53 10.23
CA ARG A 169 -7.08 21.16 11.34
C ARG A 169 -6.06 22.17 10.82
N PRO A 170 -5.84 23.29 11.55
CA PRO A 170 -4.80 24.24 11.17
C PRO A 170 -3.42 23.59 11.27
N LEU A 171 -2.57 23.80 10.26
CA LEU A 171 -1.25 23.17 10.19
C LEU A 171 -0.34 23.59 11.35
N GLY A 172 -0.39 24.84 11.80
CA GLY A 172 0.54 25.36 12.79
C GLY A 172 2.00 25.31 12.32
N LYS A 173 2.95 25.39 13.27
CA LYS A 173 4.40 25.37 12.95
C LYS A 173 4.89 23.99 12.56
N SER A 174 4.43 22.94 13.26
CA SER A 174 4.85 21.56 13.03
C SER A 174 4.12 20.89 11.85
N GLY A 175 2.86 21.23 11.58
CA GLY A 175 2.08 20.59 10.51
C GLY A 175 2.63 20.90 9.13
N LEU A 176 3.13 22.11 8.87
CA LEU A 176 3.80 22.41 7.60
C LEU A 176 5.05 21.56 7.38
N ARG A 177 5.86 21.36 8.44
CA ARG A 177 7.02 20.46 8.40
C ARG A 177 6.58 19.03 8.07
N TRP A 178 5.54 18.53 8.74
CA TRP A 178 5.03 17.18 8.53
C TRP A 178 4.38 17.00 7.16
N LEU A 179 3.71 18.00 6.61
CA LEU A 179 3.13 17.96 5.27
C LEU A 179 4.23 17.82 4.20
N ARG A 180 5.34 18.55 4.35
CA ARG A 180 6.51 18.39 3.47
C ARG A 180 7.14 17.00 3.60
N ILE A 181 7.36 16.53 4.82
CA ILE A 181 7.88 15.16 5.05
C ILE A 181 6.93 14.12 4.45
N HIS A 182 5.62 14.30 4.57
CA HIS A 182 4.62 13.40 4.03
C HIS A 182 4.69 13.35 2.50
N LEU A 183 4.79 14.50 1.82
CA LEU A 183 4.97 14.57 0.36
C LEU A 183 6.24 13.84 -0.07
N ALA A 184 7.37 14.06 0.62
CA ALA A 184 8.62 13.35 0.34
C ALA A 184 8.50 11.82 0.53
N ASN A 185 7.72 11.38 1.52
CA ASN A 185 7.46 9.95 1.73
C ASN A 185 6.62 9.34 0.62
N LEU A 186 5.60 10.06 0.14
CA LEU A 186 4.72 9.61 -0.95
C LEU A 186 5.43 9.61 -2.30
N TYR A 187 6.38 10.52 -2.52
CA TYR A 187 7.22 10.51 -3.71
C TYR A 187 8.03 9.21 -3.82
N GLY A 188 8.53 8.70 -2.68
CA GLY A 188 9.29 7.46 -2.63
C GLY A 188 10.64 7.56 -3.35
N SER A 189 11.03 6.52 -4.10
CA SER A 189 12.28 6.50 -4.87
C SER A 189 13.56 6.69 -4.04
N GLY A 190 13.53 6.27 -2.78
CA GLY A 190 14.67 6.38 -1.85
C GLY A 190 14.72 7.70 -1.09
N VAL A 191 13.85 8.68 -1.42
CA VAL A 191 13.72 9.93 -0.66
C VAL A 191 13.19 9.63 0.75
N GLU A 192 12.34 8.61 0.90
CA GLU A 192 11.81 8.18 2.20
C GLU A 192 12.89 7.61 3.13
N LYS A 193 14.11 7.39 2.63
CA LYS A 193 15.28 6.90 3.39
C LYS A 193 16.22 7.99 3.85
N LEU A 194 16.04 9.21 3.36
CA LEU A 194 16.78 10.36 3.86
C LEU A 194 16.33 10.68 5.29
N SER A 195 17.20 11.40 6.02
CA SER A 195 16.82 12.03 7.30
C SER A 195 15.67 13.00 7.07
N TYR A 196 14.97 13.38 8.14
CA TYR A 196 13.86 14.34 8.02
C TYR A 196 14.30 15.65 7.36
N ASP A 197 15.51 16.13 7.63
CA ASP A 197 16.02 17.36 7.01
C ASP A 197 16.36 17.15 5.53
N GLY A 198 16.86 15.97 5.14
CA GLY A 198 17.05 15.62 3.73
C GLY A 198 15.73 15.55 2.95
N ARG A 199 14.67 15.05 3.59
CA ARG A 199 13.31 15.05 3.01
C ARG A 199 12.76 16.46 2.84
N LEU A 200 13.02 17.35 3.80
CA LEU A 200 12.61 18.76 3.70
C LEU A 200 13.35 19.48 2.56
N ALA A 201 14.68 19.28 2.46
CA ALA A 201 15.48 19.86 1.39
C ALA A 201 15.02 19.40 0.00
N PHE A 202 14.65 18.12 -0.14
CA PHE A 202 14.07 17.59 -1.39
C PHE A 202 12.78 18.31 -1.79
N VAL A 203 11.90 18.59 -0.83
CA VAL A 203 10.65 19.31 -1.12
C VAL A 203 10.93 20.77 -1.47
N GLU A 204 11.87 21.40 -0.79
CA GLU A 204 12.28 22.79 -1.07
C GLU A 204 12.89 22.93 -2.47
N SER A 205 13.64 21.95 -2.95
CA SER A 205 14.23 22.00 -4.31
C SER A 205 13.20 21.79 -5.43
N HIS A 206 12.03 21.21 -5.14
CA HIS A 206 10.99 20.89 -6.13
C HIS A 206 9.70 21.72 -5.95
N ILE A 207 9.77 22.87 -5.28
CA ILE A 207 8.59 23.72 -5.03
C ILE A 207 7.89 24.12 -6.34
N SER A 208 8.64 24.42 -7.40
CA SER A 208 8.10 24.78 -8.72
C SER A 208 7.24 23.66 -9.31
N GLU A 209 7.74 22.43 -9.27
CA GLU A 209 7.09 21.23 -9.81
C GLU A 209 5.86 20.85 -8.99
N ILE A 210 5.91 21.08 -7.66
CA ILE A 210 4.77 20.86 -6.75
C ILE A 210 3.64 21.84 -7.08
N ILE A 211 3.96 23.12 -7.28
CA ILE A 211 2.97 24.15 -7.62
C ILE A 211 2.38 23.87 -9.02
N ASP A 212 3.22 23.55 -10.01
CA ASP A 212 2.77 23.17 -11.36
C ASP A 212 1.85 21.94 -11.32
N SER A 213 2.23 20.89 -10.58
CA SER A 213 1.41 19.69 -10.41
C SER A 213 0.06 19.98 -9.76
N ALA A 214 -0.01 20.93 -8.83
CA ALA A 214 -1.24 21.32 -8.15
C ALA A 214 -2.17 22.19 -9.02
N ASP A 215 -1.60 23.09 -9.83
CA ASP A 215 -2.34 24.05 -10.64
C ASP A 215 -2.77 23.47 -12.00
N ASN A 216 -1.90 22.68 -12.64
CA ASN A 216 -2.17 22.03 -13.91
C ASN A 216 -1.82 20.53 -13.89
N PRO A 217 -2.62 19.69 -13.19
CA PRO A 217 -2.28 18.28 -12.98
C PRO A 217 -2.13 17.45 -14.26
N LEU A 218 -2.82 17.80 -15.35
CA LEU A 218 -2.83 17.03 -16.60
C LEU A 218 -2.09 17.71 -17.76
N GLY A 219 -2.07 19.04 -17.81
CA GLY A 219 -1.44 19.80 -18.88
C GLY A 219 -0.04 20.35 -18.54
N GLY A 220 0.42 20.20 -17.29
CA GLY A 220 1.73 20.65 -16.85
C GLY A 220 2.83 19.61 -17.06
N ASN A 221 3.88 19.70 -16.26
CA ASN A 221 5.03 18.79 -16.29
C ASN A 221 4.70 17.40 -15.73
N ARG A 222 3.56 17.26 -15.02
CA ARG A 222 3.06 16.00 -14.46
C ARG A 222 4.08 15.29 -13.57
N TRP A 223 4.86 16.05 -12.80
CA TRP A 223 5.90 15.54 -11.90
C TRP A 223 5.34 14.52 -10.89
N TRP A 224 4.12 14.73 -10.40
CA TRP A 224 3.45 13.78 -9.50
C TRP A 224 3.32 12.34 -10.04
N LEU A 225 3.40 12.11 -11.37
CA LEU A 225 3.38 10.78 -11.97
C LEU A 225 4.66 9.96 -11.73
N THR A 226 5.77 10.62 -11.39
CA THR A 226 7.04 9.92 -11.11
C THR A 226 7.12 9.38 -9.69
N ALA A 227 6.14 9.70 -8.84
CA ALA A 227 6.04 9.22 -7.47
C ALA A 227 5.65 7.73 -7.40
N GLU A 228 5.98 7.06 -6.29
CA GLU A 228 5.51 5.69 -6.01
C GLU A 228 4.00 5.62 -5.78
N ASP A 229 3.42 6.63 -5.12
CA ASP A 229 1.98 6.79 -4.86
C ASP A 229 1.46 8.09 -5.51
N PRO A 230 1.16 8.10 -6.83
CA PRO A 230 0.90 9.33 -7.58
C PRO A 230 -0.32 10.12 -7.09
N PHE A 231 -1.45 9.47 -6.80
CA PHE A 231 -2.68 10.17 -6.44
C PHE A 231 -2.60 10.79 -5.05
N GLN A 232 -2.02 10.07 -4.08
CA GLN A 232 -1.72 10.65 -2.76
C GLN A 232 -0.70 11.79 -2.88
N CYS A 233 0.34 11.63 -3.72
CA CYS A 233 1.34 12.67 -3.94
C CYS A 233 0.71 13.95 -4.52
N LEU A 234 -0.19 13.81 -5.50
CA LEU A 234 -0.93 14.93 -6.07
C LEU A 234 -1.83 15.62 -5.01
N ALA A 235 -2.52 14.85 -4.16
CA ALA A 235 -3.31 15.40 -3.06
C ALA A 235 -2.43 16.22 -2.08
N ALA A 236 -1.23 15.72 -1.76
CA ALA A 236 -0.26 16.44 -0.95
C ALA A 236 0.28 17.70 -1.65
N CYS A 237 0.54 17.64 -2.96
CA CYS A 237 0.97 18.79 -3.75
C CYS A 237 -0.08 19.90 -3.74
N ILE A 238 -1.35 19.54 -3.92
CA ILE A 238 -2.49 20.49 -3.86
C ILE A 238 -2.53 21.21 -2.52
N ASN A 239 -2.48 20.46 -1.41
CA ASN A 239 -2.56 21.06 -0.08
C ASN A 239 -1.32 21.92 0.26
N LEU A 240 -0.13 21.51 -0.18
CA LEU A 240 1.09 22.28 0.02
C LEU A 240 1.08 23.56 -0.83
N ALA A 241 0.63 23.51 -2.09
CA ALA A 241 0.52 24.68 -2.95
C ALA A 241 -0.46 25.72 -2.39
N GLU A 242 -1.62 25.30 -1.88
CA GLU A 242 -2.56 26.18 -1.16
C GLU A 242 -1.90 26.85 0.05
N THR A 243 -1.08 26.09 0.78
CA THR A 243 -0.35 26.59 1.94
C THR A 243 0.71 27.61 1.58
N LEU A 244 1.45 27.38 0.48
CA LEU A 244 2.50 28.30 -0.01
C LEU A 244 1.94 29.59 -0.61
N LYS A 245 0.73 29.55 -1.18
CA LYS A 245 0.03 30.72 -1.74
C LYS A 245 -0.64 31.58 -0.68
N SER A 246 -0.89 31.03 0.51
CA SER A 246 -1.50 31.75 1.62
C SER A 246 -0.53 32.74 2.26
N SER A 247 -1.03 33.92 2.64
CA SER A 247 -0.27 34.92 3.40
C SER A 247 0.14 34.43 4.80
N SER A 248 -0.58 33.45 5.35
CA SER A 248 -0.32 32.85 6.67
C SER A 248 -0.35 31.31 6.59
N PRO A 249 0.75 30.67 6.18
CA PRO A 249 0.82 29.21 5.99
C PRO A 249 0.40 28.39 7.23
N HIS A 250 0.65 28.91 8.43
CA HIS A 250 0.35 28.21 9.68
C HIS A 250 -1.14 28.15 10.04
N THR A 251 -1.97 29.01 9.46
CA THR A 251 -3.42 29.05 9.73
C THR A 251 -4.23 28.31 8.68
N VAL A 252 -3.58 27.80 7.63
CA VAL A 252 -4.25 27.01 6.58
C VAL A 252 -4.77 25.73 7.19
N ILE A 253 -6.06 25.47 6.95
CA ILE A 253 -6.76 24.29 7.41
C ILE A 253 -6.43 23.17 6.42
N SER A 254 -5.77 22.11 6.92
CA SER A 254 -5.50 20.91 6.14
C SER A 254 -6.45 19.79 6.54
N HIS A 255 -6.94 19.09 5.53
CA HIS A 255 -7.80 17.91 5.64
C HIS A 255 -7.04 16.61 5.34
N LEU A 256 -5.78 16.72 4.91
CA LEU A 256 -5.02 15.59 4.41
C LEU A 256 -4.55 14.70 5.57
N PRO A 257 -4.80 13.38 5.52
CA PRO A 257 -4.22 12.46 6.48
C PRO A 257 -2.70 12.34 6.27
N VAL A 258 -1.92 12.62 7.31
CA VAL A 258 -0.47 12.42 7.28
C VAL A 258 -0.13 11.03 7.79
N HIS A 259 0.39 10.17 6.92
CA HIS A 259 0.73 8.79 7.25
C HIS A 259 2.06 8.70 8.03
N GLN A 260 2.08 7.88 9.08
CA GLN A 260 3.26 7.41 9.79
C GLN A 260 3.21 5.88 9.80
N ASP A 261 4.20 5.24 9.19
CA ASP A 261 4.26 3.79 9.06
C ASP A 261 5.50 3.21 9.75
N GLY A 262 5.32 2.02 10.34
CA GLY A 262 6.38 1.27 10.99
C GLY A 262 7.16 0.43 9.97
N SER A 263 8.48 0.62 9.93
CA SER A 263 9.36 -0.13 9.02
C SER A 263 9.43 -1.60 9.44
N CYS A 264 8.64 -2.45 8.76
CA CYS A 264 8.51 -3.87 9.07
C CYS A 264 7.98 -4.16 10.48
N ASN A 265 6.77 -3.68 10.80
CA ASN A 265 6.10 -3.88 12.10
C ASN A 265 6.19 -5.32 12.67
N GLY A 266 6.11 -6.34 11.81
CA GLY A 266 6.26 -7.74 12.24
C GLY A 266 7.63 -8.03 12.86
N LEU A 267 8.72 -7.59 12.23
CA LEU A 267 10.08 -7.75 12.78
C LEU A 267 10.30 -6.82 13.99
N GLN A 268 9.68 -5.64 14.03
CA GLN A 268 9.73 -4.77 15.22
C GLN A 268 9.16 -5.49 16.45
N HIS A 269 8.02 -6.18 16.31
CA HIS A 269 7.47 -6.98 17.41
C HIS A 269 8.36 -8.17 17.79
N TYR A 270 8.95 -8.88 16.82
CA TYR A 270 9.87 -9.97 17.14
C TYR A 270 11.15 -9.50 17.84
N ALA A 271 11.77 -8.42 17.36
CA ALA A 271 12.94 -7.82 17.99
C ALA A 271 12.62 -7.35 19.42
N ALA A 272 11.42 -6.81 19.65
CA ALA A 272 10.96 -6.41 20.98
C ALA A 272 10.72 -7.62 21.91
N LEU A 273 10.17 -8.73 21.39
CA LEU A 273 9.95 -9.97 22.14
C LEU A 273 11.28 -10.66 22.50
N GLY A 274 12.18 -10.77 21.52
CA GLY A 274 13.52 -11.35 21.71
C GLY A 274 14.47 -10.43 22.49
N ARG A 275 14.13 -9.13 22.62
CA ARG A 275 14.98 -8.07 23.19
C ARG A 275 16.38 -8.03 22.56
N ASP A 276 16.46 -8.33 21.27
CA ASP A 276 17.72 -8.34 20.54
C ASP A 276 18.05 -6.93 20.05
N THR A 277 19.23 -6.43 20.47
CA THR A 277 19.65 -5.05 20.16
C THR A 277 20.07 -4.86 18.70
N VAL A 278 20.59 -5.90 18.04
CA VAL A 278 21.02 -5.85 16.64
C VAL A 278 19.80 -5.84 15.73
N GLU A 279 18.85 -6.76 15.96
CA GLU A 279 17.58 -6.79 15.24
C GLU A 279 16.79 -5.50 15.48
N ALA A 280 16.75 -5.02 16.73
CA ALA A 280 16.08 -3.76 17.08
C ALA A 280 16.66 -2.55 16.34
N ALA A 281 17.99 -2.49 16.17
CA ALA A 281 18.62 -1.44 15.38
C ALA A 281 18.24 -1.53 13.89
N ALA A 282 18.21 -2.75 13.33
CA ALA A 282 17.85 -2.98 11.92
C ALA A 282 16.41 -2.55 11.56
N VAL A 283 15.51 -2.51 12.56
CA VAL A 283 14.08 -2.17 12.40
C VAL A 283 13.68 -0.85 13.07
N ASN A 284 14.64 0.01 13.39
CA ASN A 284 14.42 1.36 13.92
C ASN A 284 13.79 1.42 15.34
N LEU A 285 13.98 0.40 16.17
CA LEU A 285 13.63 0.46 17.59
C LEU A 285 14.71 1.17 18.42
N VAL A 286 15.96 1.14 17.95
CA VAL A 286 17.06 1.92 18.52
C VAL A 286 17.12 3.28 17.82
N ALA A 287 17.28 4.35 18.59
CA ALA A 287 17.40 5.71 18.04
C ALA A 287 18.64 5.81 17.15
N GLY A 288 18.45 6.27 15.92
CA GLY A 288 19.51 6.56 14.96
C GLY A 288 19.25 7.86 14.21
N GLU A 289 20.30 8.46 13.65
CA GLU A 289 20.19 9.73 12.90
C GLU A 289 19.50 9.56 11.54
N LYS A 290 19.54 8.35 10.98
CA LYS A 290 18.91 7.99 9.71
C LYS A 290 18.07 6.73 9.89
N PRO A 291 16.97 6.59 9.15
CA PRO A 291 16.17 5.38 9.19
C PRO A 291 16.98 4.21 8.63
N ALA A 292 17.16 3.15 9.43
CA ALA A 292 17.68 1.88 9.00
C ALA A 292 16.73 1.25 7.95
N ASP A 293 17.32 0.62 6.94
CA ASP A 293 16.59 -0.02 5.85
C ASP A 293 17.05 -1.46 5.65
N VAL A 294 16.47 -2.35 6.46
CA VAL A 294 16.71 -3.80 6.43
C VAL A 294 16.65 -4.40 5.03
N TYR A 295 15.78 -3.87 4.16
CA TYR A 295 15.62 -4.36 2.79
C TYR A 295 16.83 -4.04 1.92
N SER A 296 17.44 -2.86 2.11
CA SER A 296 18.64 -2.48 1.38
C SER A 296 19.86 -3.23 1.92
N GLU A 297 19.95 -3.44 3.23
CA GLU A 297 21.02 -4.26 3.82
C GLU A 297 21.02 -5.69 3.25
N ILE A 298 19.84 -6.33 3.21
CA ILE A 298 19.68 -7.66 2.62
C ILE A 298 20.04 -7.65 1.12
N ALA A 299 19.63 -6.61 0.39
CA ALA A 299 19.96 -6.50 -1.04
C ALA A 299 21.46 -6.33 -1.29
N THR A 300 22.15 -5.52 -0.48
CA THR A 300 23.60 -5.25 -0.63
C THR A 300 24.45 -6.48 -0.37
N ARG A 301 24.10 -7.34 0.60
CA ARG A 301 24.86 -8.56 0.90
C ARG A 301 25.03 -9.51 -0.29
N TYR A 302 24.16 -9.43 -1.30
CA TYR A 302 24.17 -10.32 -2.46
C TYR A 302 24.03 -9.59 -3.80
N ALA A 303 24.33 -8.28 -3.81
CA ALA A 303 24.27 -7.44 -5.01
C ALA A 303 25.27 -7.89 -6.11
N ASP A 304 26.34 -8.59 -5.72
CA ASP A 304 27.41 -9.02 -6.63
C ASP A 304 27.02 -10.25 -7.48
N ILE A 305 25.97 -10.98 -7.11
CA ILE A 305 25.64 -12.27 -7.75
C ILE A 305 24.44 -12.15 -8.70
N ILE A 306 23.49 -11.28 -8.38
CA ILE A 306 22.34 -10.91 -9.21
C ILE A 306 22.14 -9.42 -8.92
N GLN A 307 21.66 -8.61 -9.89
CA GLN A 307 21.22 -7.22 -9.66
C GLN A 307 19.97 -7.16 -8.74
N VAL A 308 20.10 -7.69 -7.53
CA VAL A 308 19.12 -7.70 -6.46
C VAL A 308 19.05 -6.28 -5.95
N ASN A 309 17.88 -5.68 -6.12
CA ASN A 309 17.59 -4.37 -5.56
C ASN A 309 16.54 -4.51 -4.46
N ARG A 310 16.50 -3.50 -3.59
CA ARG A 310 15.55 -3.39 -2.48
C ARG A 310 14.11 -3.77 -2.87
N LYS A 311 13.63 -3.27 -4.01
CA LYS A 311 12.26 -3.49 -4.50
C LYS A 311 11.96 -4.97 -4.78
N LEU A 312 12.97 -5.76 -5.17
CA LEU A 312 12.85 -7.19 -5.43
C LEU A 312 12.61 -7.98 -4.13
N VAL A 313 13.37 -7.67 -3.07
CA VAL A 313 13.35 -8.44 -1.80
C VAL A 313 12.32 -7.93 -0.80
N LYS A 314 11.89 -6.66 -0.90
CA LYS A 314 11.00 -6.00 0.07
C LYS A 314 9.77 -6.83 0.41
N GLN A 315 9.03 -7.30 -0.61
CA GLN A 315 7.79 -8.05 -0.40
C GLN A 315 8.06 -9.40 0.30
N THR A 316 9.12 -10.10 -0.08
CA THR A 316 9.49 -11.38 0.52
C THR A 316 9.87 -11.20 1.98
N VAL A 317 10.78 -10.27 2.29
CA VAL A 317 11.19 -9.94 3.66
C VAL A 317 9.98 -9.54 4.52
N MET A 318 9.10 -8.68 4.01
CA MET A 318 7.88 -8.25 4.73
C MET A 318 6.90 -9.39 5.00
N THR A 319 6.85 -10.41 4.15
CA THR A 319 5.83 -11.47 4.24
C THR A 319 6.34 -12.75 4.90
N SER A 320 7.65 -12.98 4.94
CA SER A 320 8.26 -14.11 5.64
C SER A 320 7.88 -14.15 7.13
N VAL A 321 7.80 -13.00 7.80
CA VAL A 321 7.36 -12.91 9.21
C VAL A 321 5.90 -13.26 9.44
N TYR A 322 5.09 -13.32 8.37
CA TYR A 322 3.69 -13.72 8.41
C TYR A 322 3.49 -15.17 7.95
N GLY A 323 4.56 -15.98 7.89
CA GLY A 323 4.49 -17.42 7.60
C GLY A 323 4.53 -17.76 6.10
N VAL A 324 5.08 -16.89 5.26
CA VAL A 324 5.30 -17.22 3.84
C VAL A 324 6.33 -18.34 3.69
N THR A 325 5.96 -19.38 2.93
CA THR A 325 6.84 -20.50 2.60
C THR A 325 7.78 -20.15 1.44
N PHE A 326 8.80 -20.98 1.22
CA PHE A 326 9.73 -20.84 0.09
C PHE A 326 9.01 -20.70 -1.26
N VAL A 327 7.95 -21.49 -1.48
CA VAL A 327 7.17 -21.44 -2.74
C VAL A 327 6.49 -20.07 -2.91
N GLY A 328 5.91 -19.53 -1.83
CA GLY A 328 5.30 -18.19 -1.85
C GLY A 328 6.34 -17.08 -2.05
N ALA A 329 7.48 -17.16 -1.36
CA ALA A 329 8.60 -16.23 -1.51
C ALA A 329 9.13 -16.17 -2.95
N ARG A 330 9.36 -17.34 -3.56
CA ARG A 330 9.76 -17.47 -4.97
C ARG A 330 8.77 -16.81 -5.90
N GLU A 331 7.47 -17.05 -5.72
CA GLU A 331 6.44 -16.50 -6.60
C GLU A 331 6.33 -14.97 -6.51
N GLN A 332 6.56 -14.39 -5.33
CA GLN A 332 6.65 -12.94 -5.17
C GLN A 332 7.84 -12.35 -5.92
N ILE A 333 9.02 -12.96 -5.78
CA ILE A 333 10.24 -12.53 -6.49
C ILE A 333 10.08 -12.69 -8.00
N LYS A 334 9.52 -13.83 -8.45
CA LYS A 334 9.26 -14.09 -9.87
C LYS A 334 8.41 -12.98 -10.50
N ARG A 335 7.34 -12.56 -9.82
CA ARG A 335 6.47 -11.47 -10.28
C ARG A 335 7.24 -10.15 -10.44
N ARG A 336 8.09 -9.82 -9.46
CA ARG A 336 8.94 -8.62 -9.52
C ARG A 336 10.01 -8.68 -10.61
N LEU A 337 10.55 -9.86 -10.91
CA LEU A 337 11.47 -10.06 -12.03
C LEU A 337 10.74 -9.92 -13.38
N GLN A 338 9.50 -10.40 -13.49
CA GLN A 338 8.66 -10.23 -14.69
C GLN A 338 8.33 -8.77 -14.95
N GLU A 339 8.01 -7.99 -13.91
CA GLU A 339 7.76 -6.54 -14.00
C GLU A 339 8.97 -5.76 -14.57
N LYS A 340 10.20 -6.23 -14.32
CA LYS A 340 11.41 -5.60 -14.88
C LYS A 340 11.64 -5.91 -16.36
N GLY A 341 11.10 -7.01 -16.88
CA GLY A 341 11.19 -7.37 -18.29
C GLY A 341 12.60 -7.72 -18.82
N HIS A 342 13.62 -7.86 -17.97
CA HIS A 342 14.99 -8.17 -18.41
C HIS A 342 15.23 -9.65 -18.75
N ILE A 343 14.38 -10.54 -18.24
CA ILE A 343 14.50 -11.99 -18.43
C ILE A 343 13.29 -12.47 -19.24
N SER A 344 13.53 -12.78 -20.52
CA SER A 344 12.50 -13.25 -21.45
C SER A 344 12.30 -14.77 -21.41
N ASP A 345 13.30 -15.51 -20.93
CA ASP A 345 13.24 -16.98 -20.80
C ASP A 345 12.59 -17.39 -19.48
N ASP A 346 11.48 -18.12 -19.56
CA ASP A 346 10.71 -18.61 -18.42
C ASP A 346 11.49 -19.59 -17.53
N GLN A 347 12.40 -20.42 -18.10
CA GLN A 347 13.22 -21.34 -17.32
C GLN A 347 14.30 -20.61 -16.54
N LEU A 348 14.94 -19.63 -17.18
CA LEU A 348 15.92 -18.78 -16.52
C LEU A 348 15.25 -17.93 -15.43
N LEU A 349 14.07 -17.37 -15.72
CA LEU A 349 13.27 -16.61 -14.76
C LEU A 349 12.92 -17.47 -13.53
N PHE A 350 12.49 -18.71 -13.75
CA PHE A 350 12.21 -19.64 -12.66
C PHE A 350 13.45 -19.91 -11.81
N SER A 351 14.58 -20.22 -12.46
CA SER A 351 15.85 -20.53 -11.77
C SER A 351 16.38 -19.33 -10.99
N ALA A 352 16.34 -18.14 -11.59
CA ALA A 352 16.71 -16.88 -10.95
C ALA A 352 15.82 -16.56 -9.75
N SER A 353 14.49 -16.78 -9.87
CA SER A 353 13.56 -16.58 -8.76
C SER A 353 13.81 -17.55 -7.59
N CYS A 354 14.15 -18.80 -7.87
CA CYS A 354 14.52 -19.79 -6.85
C CYS A 354 15.80 -19.39 -6.11
N TYR A 355 16.83 -18.99 -6.85
CA TYR A 355 18.09 -18.58 -6.27
C TYR A 355 17.91 -17.33 -5.39
N ALA A 356 17.26 -16.28 -5.93
CA ALA A 356 17.02 -15.05 -5.20
C ALA A 356 16.15 -15.26 -3.94
N ALA A 357 15.14 -16.15 -4.00
CA ALA A 357 14.34 -16.50 -2.82
C ALA A 357 15.16 -17.19 -1.74
N ARG A 358 16.00 -18.16 -2.12
CA ARG A 358 16.85 -18.88 -1.16
C ARG A 358 17.81 -17.92 -0.45
N VAL A 359 18.52 -17.11 -1.23
CA VAL A 359 19.47 -16.11 -0.73
C VAL A 359 18.79 -15.09 0.18
N THR A 360 17.61 -14.59 -0.20
CA THR A 360 16.86 -13.61 0.61
C THR A 360 16.45 -14.21 1.96
N LEU A 361 16.01 -15.47 2.00
CA LEU A 361 15.58 -16.14 3.22
C LEU A 361 16.76 -16.52 4.13
N GLU A 362 17.89 -16.90 3.54
CA GLU A 362 19.15 -17.17 4.27
C GLU A 362 19.65 -15.89 4.94
N ALA A 363 19.76 -14.79 4.19
CA ALA A 363 20.12 -13.48 4.70
C ALA A 363 19.20 -13.01 5.84
N LEU A 364 17.90 -13.21 5.68
CA LEU A 364 16.92 -12.88 6.71
C LEU A 364 17.14 -13.71 7.98
N GLY A 365 17.43 -15.00 7.83
CA GLY A 365 17.70 -15.89 8.95
C GLY A 365 19.00 -15.58 9.70
N GLU A 366 20.01 -15.05 9.01
CA GLU A 366 21.25 -14.57 9.63
C GLU A 366 21.07 -13.26 10.39
N ILE A 367 20.29 -12.31 9.84
CA ILE A 367 20.06 -11.01 10.50
C ILE A 367 19.09 -11.16 11.68
N PHE A 368 18.06 -12.00 11.52
CA PHE A 368 16.97 -12.13 12.49
C PHE A 368 16.96 -13.51 13.15
N GLU A 369 18.07 -13.88 13.78
CA GLU A 369 18.23 -15.17 14.44
C GLU A 369 17.29 -15.32 15.65
N ALA A 370 17.13 -14.28 16.48
CA ALA A 370 16.27 -14.31 17.66
C ALA A 370 14.78 -14.34 17.25
N ALA A 371 14.40 -13.57 16.22
CA ALA A 371 13.07 -13.66 15.64
C ALA A 371 12.78 -15.07 15.11
N ARG A 372 13.75 -15.68 14.41
CA ARG A 372 13.63 -17.06 13.90
C ARG A 372 13.49 -18.07 15.03
N GLY A 373 14.27 -17.95 16.09
CA GLY A 373 14.14 -18.78 17.28
C GLY A 373 12.74 -18.71 17.90
N THR A 374 12.20 -17.50 18.02
CA THR A 374 10.83 -17.27 18.53
C THR A 374 9.77 -17.89 17.60
N MET A 375 9.91 -17.70 16.28
CA MET A 375 9.01 -18.29 15.28
C MET A 375 9.02 -19.83 15.33
N CYS A 376 10.21 -20.44 15.43
CA CYS A 376 10.35 -21.89 15.56
C CYS A 376 9.69 -22.40 16.85
N TRP A 377 9.95 -21.74 17.98
CA TRP A 377 9.35 -22.11 19.26
C TRP A 377 7.81 -22.05 19.22
N LEU A 378 7.23 -20.95 18.72
CA LEU A 378 5.78 -20.84 18.54
C LEU A 378 5.23 -21.92 17.60
N GLY A 379 5.96 -22.24 16.53
CA GLY A 379 5.60 -23.29 15.59
C GLY A 379 5.61 -24.69 16.20
N ASP A 380 6.53 -24.97 17.13
CA ASP A 380 6.59 -26.25 17.84
C ASP A 380 5.55 -26.35 18.96
N CYS A 381 5.19 -25.25 19.63
CA CYS A 381 4.09 -25.22 20.59
C CYS A 381 2.70 -25.40 19.95
N ALA A 382 2.55 -25.02 18.68
CA ALA A 382 1.29 -25.14 17.96
C ALA A 382 1.06 -26.52 17.32
N LYS A 383 2.12 -27.34 17.18
CA LYS A 383 2.04 -28.74 16.77
C LYS A 383 1.60 -29.61 17.94
#